data_AF-A0A7J7S711-F1
#
_entry.id   AF-A0A7J7S711-F1
#
_cell.length_a   1.000
_cell.length_b   1.000
_cell.length_c   1.000
_cell.angle_alpha   90.00
_cell.angle_beta   90.00
_cell.angle_gamma   90.00
#
_symmetry.space_group_name_H-M   'P 1'
#
loop_
_entity.id
_entity.type
_entity.pdbx_description
1 polymer ?
#
loop_
_entity_poly.entity_id
_entity_poly.type
_entity_poly.pdbx_seq_one_letter_code
_entity_poly.pdbx_strand_id
1 'polypeptide(L)'
;MSILTSPRGKVEVVHCRRTESQDVYCIKNLIRQFTQKLFGQLNIIYLLEKANLAITLCNDKEEIMAQATFLDYPNWNVAKQDDWVSVFRELDSEIPCTPLNTLFMHLFVAVNEYSVGCCKEIIRTVFKAVPELHFIFLIVPSYISLGSTLITVFDLVGDMTSLTYDEDFAVHVCHRHNHYPQLHIRKARVEDHDDLMPIFMHHNTFLKATYGDYFLAELIEAQDEENHAVVCEVEGVAVGFMSVCSRVNMQLLHECFDLGPFHGLCTPHPDDVLEPPQELSVPGSQDAERRSSSQDSQKIVEEPQEPVSPEARESENNQGKTAEEAATEELSSIVQSGNTSEMEDLENLHQVSTEDDTNHCVSAMSSASISLPKEIKYFRPIYMGASSAFCIQLFCIDEKYEARSLDFMNFVFGLFPNFVKIVPFNNCTLEQDLYVFHRAGLLKM
;
A
#
# COMPACT_ATOMS: atom_id res chain seq x y z
N MET A 1 -9.85 -9.39 -20.19
CA MET A 1 -10.22 -8.73 -21.51
C MET A 1 -11.72 -8.41 -21.52
N SER A 2 -12.02 -7.12 -21.81
CA SER A 2 -13.41 -6.61 -21.78
C SER A 2 -13.90 -6.27 -23.20
N ILE A 3 -15.24 -6.32 -23.36
CA ILE A 3 -15.81 -6.06 -24.70
C ILE A 3 -16.53 -4.71 -24.67
N LEU A 4 -16.10 -3.85 -25.62
CA LEU A 4 -16.81 -2.55 -25.78
C LEU A 4 -17.68 -2.56 -27.03
N THR A 5 -18.86 -1.88 -26.83
CA THR A 5 -19.76 -1.81 -28.01
C THR A 5 -20.00 -0.34 -28.35
N SER A 6 -19.72 -0.06 -29.58
CA SER A 6 -19.98 1.32 -30.02
C SER A 6 -21.48 1.60 -30.17
N PRO A 7 -21.88 2.92 -30.27
CA PRO A 7 -23.30 3.24 -30.44
C PRO A 7 -23.84 2.69 -31.77
N ARG A 8 -22.92 2.40 -32.67
CA ARG A 8 -23.37 1.84 -33.97
C ARG A 8 -23.33 0.30 -33.96
N GLY A 9 -22.99 -0.30 -32.84
CA GLY A 9 -23.12 -1.76 -32.67
C GLY A 9 -21.79 -2.48 -32.94
N LYS A 10 -20.73 -1.76 -33.18
CA LYS A 10 -19.42 -2.44 -33.42
C LYS A 10 -18.78 -2.82 -32.08
N VAL A 11 -18.28 -4.08 -32.14
CA VAL A 11 -17.76 -4.60 -30.85
C VAL A 11 -16.23 -4.69 -30.94
N GLU A 12 -15.60 -4.23 -29.84
CA GLU A 12 -14.13 -4.34 -29.74
C GLU A 12 -13.74 -5.03 -28.43
N VAL A 13 -12.80 -5.91 -28.60
CA VAL A 13 -12.24 -6.52 -27.37
C VAL A 13 -11.04 -5.68 -26.92
N VAL A 14 -11.10 -5.34 -25.58
CA VAL A 14 -10.04 -4.42 -25.16
C VAL A 14 -9.39 -4.96 -23.89
N HIS A 15 -8.17 -4.45 -23.73
CA HIS A 15 -7.50 -4.76 -22.45
C HIS A 15 -6.66 -3.56 -22.01
N CYS A 16 -6.45 -3.52 -20.65
CA CYS A 16 -5.74 -2.35 -20.09
C CYS A 16 -4.33 -2.77 -19.67
N ARG A 17 -3.43 -1.72 -19.80
CA ARG A 17 -2.07 -1.92 -19.26
C ARG A 17 -1.51 -0.56 -18.80
N ARG A 18 -0.37 -0.79 -18.03
CA ARG A 18 0.28 0.50 -17.65
C ARG A 18 0.81 1.22 -18.88
N THR A 19 0.67 2.55 -18.75
CA THR A 19 1.10 3.35 -19.91
C THR A 19 2.63 3.30 -20.04
N GLU A 20 3.08 3.23 -21.30
CA GLU A 20 4.52 3.20 -21.56
C GLU A 20 4.93 4.47 -22.33
N SER A 21 6.28 4.72 -22.30
CA SER A 21 6.79 5.96 -22.94
C SER A 21 6.53 5.95 -24.45
N GLN A 22 6.46 4.75 -25.03
CA GLN A 22 6.26 4.68 -26.49
C GLN A 22 4.83 5.08 -26.88
N ASP A 23 3.94 5.24 -25.85
CA ASP A 23 2.53 5.56 -26.17
C ASP A 23 2.36 7.06 -26.39
N VAL A 24 3.41 7.80 -26.20
CA VAL A 24 3.30 9.27 -26.15
C VAL A 24 2.80 9.78 -27.52
N TYR A 25 3.38 9.16 -28.55
CA TYR A 25 2.98 9.65 -29.89
C TYR A 25 1.48 9.42 -30.13
N CYS A 26 0.98 8.27 -29.81
CA CYS A 26 -0.46 7.96 -30.04
C CYS A 26 -1.35 8.79 -29.11
N ILE A 27 -0.88 9.07 -27.93
CA ILE A 27 -1.70 9.87 -26.99
C ILE A 27 -1.84 11.30 -27.53
N LYS A 28 -0.70 11.79 -28.05
CA LYS A 28 -0.76 13.17 -28.60
C LYS A 28 -1.75 13.26 -29.77
N ASN A 29 -1.85 12.11 -30.49
CA ASN A 29 -2.75 12.14 -31.65
C ASN A 29 -4.23 12.08 -31.23
N LEU A 30 -4.43 11.69 -30.03
CA LEU A 30 -5.83 11.59 -29.58
C LEU A 30 -6.28 12.87 -28.88
N ILE A 31 -5.35 13.79 -28.65
CA ILE A 31 -5.71 15.04 -27.95
C ILE A 31 -6.44 15.96 -28.94
N ARG A 32 -7.59 16.42 -28.45
CA ARG A 32 -8.40 17.34 -29.27
C ARG A 32 -8.56 18.68 -28.55
N GLN A 33 -9.19 19.61 -29.29
CA GLN A 33 -9.33 20.95 -28.69
C GLN A 33 -10.13 20.90 -27.38
N PHE A 34 -11.15 20.04 -27.43
CA PHE A 34 -11.95 19.91 -26.20
C PHE A 34 -11.09 19.40 -25.03
N THR A 35 -10.15 18.50 -25.26
CA THR A 35 -9.25 17.99 -24.20
C THR A 35 -8.40 19.13 -23.61
N GLN A 36 -7.96 19.97 -24.49
CA GLN A 36 -7.10 21.08 -24.02
C GLN A 36 -7.91 22.07 -23.18
N LYS A 37 -9.17 22.18 -23.51
CA LYS A 37 -10.02 23.08 -22.70
C LYS A 37 -10.24 22.52 -21.30
N LEU A 38 -10.29 21.19 -21.21
CA LEU A 38 -10.57 20.59 -19.90
C LEU A 38 -9.30 20.49 -19.06
N PHE A 39 -8.20 20.20 -19.74
CA PHE A 39 -7.03 19.81 -18.90
C PHE A 39 -5.90 20.80 -19.12
N GLY A 40 -6.12 21.76 -20.04
CA GLY A 40 -5.04 22.73 -20.33
C GLY A 40 -4.00 22.16 -21.29
N GLN A 41 -3.01 22.99 -21.58
CA GLN A 41 -1.89 22.52 -22.44
C GLN A 41 -0.88 21.74 -21.59
N LEU A 42 -0.72 20.48 -22.03
CA LEU A 42 0.07 19.61 -21.13
C LEU A 42 1.31 19.12 -21.87
N ASN A 43 2.42 19.12 -21.14
CA ASN A 43 3.59 18.32 -21.60
C ASN A 43 3.43 16.84 -21.20
N ILE A 44 3.09 16.05 -22.23
CA ILE A 44 2.64 14.66 -21.94
C ILE A 44 3.82 13.86 -21.36
N ILE A 45 4.97 14.14 -21.86
CA ILE A 45 6.13 13.36 -21.36
C ILE A 45 6.34 13.67 -19.87
N TYR A 46 6.30 14.91 -19.61
CA TYR A 46 6.49 15.28 -18.19
C TYR A 46 5.35 14.71 -17.32
N LEU A 47 4.19 14.77 -17.77
CA LEU A 47 3.05 14.26 -17.01
C LEU A 47 3.16 12.76 -16.75
N LEU A 48 3.55 12.04 -17.75
CA LEU A 48 3.62 10.57 -17.57
C LEU A 48 4.76 10.21 -16.61
N GLU A 49 5.80 10.96 -16.64
CA GLU A 49 6.92 10.67 -15.74
C GLU A 49 6.53 10.87 -14.27
N LYS A 50 5.60 11.74 -14.05
CA LYS A 50 5.27 12.07 -12.64
C LYS A 50 3.99 11.36 -12.21
N ALA A 51 3.44 10.66 -13.07
CA ALA A 51 2.10 10.11 -12.78
C ALA A 51 2.20 9.02 -11.71
N ASN A 52 1.21 9.11 -10.76
CA ASN A 52 1.10 7.98 -9.82
C ASN A 52 0.59 6.71 -10.51
N LEU A 53 -0.32 6.99 -11.44
CA LEU A 53 -0.87 5.85 -12.21
C LEU A 53 -1.31 6.34 -13.58
N ALA A 54 -0.87 5.63 -14.52
CA ALA A 54 -1.33 5.91 -15.91
C ALA A 54 -1.71 4.60 -16.61
N ILE A 55 -2.92 4.72 -17.24
CA ILE A 55 -3.44 3.46 -17.83
C ILE A 55 -3.76 3.71 -19.31
N THR A 56 -3.28 2.69 -20.08
CA THR A 56 -3.63 2.73 -21.51
C THR A 56 -4.53 1.55 -21.87
N LEU A 57 -5.57 1.92 -22.61
CA LEU A 57 -6.49 0.87 -23.11
C LEU A 57 -6.24 0.60 -24.60
N CYS A 58 -6.05 -0.75 -24.83
CA CYS A 58 -5.75 -1.12 -26.22
C CYS A 58 -6.76 -2.17 -26.72
N ASN A 59 -6.89 -2.15 -28.03
CA ASN A 59 -7.73 -3.23 -28.58
C ASN A 59 -6.91 -4.48 -28.89
N ASP A 60 -7.47 -5.51 -29.49
CA ASP A 60 -6.80 -6.82 -29.70
C ASP A 60 -5.63 -6.68 -30.69
N LYS A 61 -5.70 -5.59 -31.39
CA LYS A 61 -4.56 -5.39 -32.32
C LYS A 61 -3.49 -4.49 -31.69
N GLU A 62 -3.62 -4.18 -30.44
CA GLU A 62 -2.67 -3.36 -29.65
C GLU A 62 -2.70 -1.90 -30.09
N GLU A 63 -3.82 -1.57 -30.66
CA GLU A 63 -3.98 -0.12 -30.94
C GLU A 63 -4.56 0.61 -29.71
N ILE A 64 -4.04 1.83 -29.57
CA ILE A 64 -4.45 2.55 -28.35
C ILE A 64 -5.83 3.19 -28.59
N MET A 65 -6.64 2.82 -27.68
CA MET A 65 -8.05 3.32 -27.83
C MET A 65 -8.28 4.47 -26.84
N ALA A 66 -7.65 4.45 -25.73
CA ALA A 66 -7.82 5.52 -24.74
C ALA A 66 -6.67 5.48 -23.74
N GLN A 67 -6.59 6.70 -23.09
CA GLN A 67 -5.55 6.80 -22.06
C GLN A 67 -6.00 7.79 -20.98
N ALA A 68 -5.56 7.36 -19.72
CA ALA A 68 -5.83 8.30 -18.63
C ALA A 68 -4.64 8.34 -17.66
N THR A 69 -4.42 9.58 -17.14
CA THR A 69 -3.29 9.75 -16.21
C THR A 69 -3.81 10.35 -14.90
N PHE A 70 -3.20 9.73 -13.78
CA PHE A 70 -3.73 10.13 -12.46
C PHE A 70 -2.57 10.54 -11.56
N LEU A 71 -2.82 11.60 -10.80
CA LEU A 71 -1.80 12.05 -9.83
C LEU A 71 -2.45 12.25 -8.46
N ASP A 72 -1.53 12.49 -7.50
CA ASP A 72 -2.06 12.56 -6.11
C ASP A 72 -2.27 14.01 -5.68
N TYR A 73 -2.42 14.88 -6.70
CA TYR A 73 -2.79 16.28 -6.42
C TYR A 73 -3.69 16.81 -7.54
N PRO A 74 -4.43 17.98 -7.23
CA PRO A 74 -5.44 18.50 -8.17
C PRO A 74 -4.80 18.93 -9.51
N ASN A 75 -5.59 18.68 -10.67
CA ASN A 75 -5.08 18.96 -12.04
C ASN A 75 -5.10 20.45 -12.36
N TRP A 76 -5.76 21.26 -11.52
CA TRP A 76 -5.72 22.73 -11.67
C TRP A 76 -5.32 23.36 -10.34
N ASN A 77 -4.83 24.56 -10.44
CA ASN A 77 -4.24 25.21 -9.24
C ASN A 77 -5.33 25.77 -8.33
N VAL A 78 -6.18 24.78 -7.77
CA VAL A 78 -7.27 25.25 -6.89
C VAL A 78 -6.83 25.03 -5.43
N ALA A 79 -5.82 24.24 -5.28
CA ALA A 79 -5.26 24.00 -3.93
C ALA A 79 -3.78 23.63 -4.06
N LYS A 80 -3.06 23.94 -2.92
CA LYS A 80 -1.65 23.51 -2.90
C LYS A 80 -1.55 21.99 -2.77
N GLN A 81 -0.45 21.50 -3.33
CA GLN A 81 -0.32 20.02 -3.37
C GLN A 81 -0.20 19.44 -1.96
N ASP A 82 0.30 20.18 -1.04
CA ASP A 82 0.49 19.60 0.31
C ASP A 82 -0.67 19.97 1.24
N ASP A 83 -1.69 20.67 0.67
CA ASP A 83 -2.75 21.07 1.62
C ASP A 83 -4.13 20.93 0.96
N TRP A 84 -4.19 20.09 -0.06
CA TRP A 84 -5.49 20.04 -0.78
C TRP A 84 -6.54 19.33 0.07
N VAL A 85 -6.22 18.57 1.06
CA VAL A 85 -7.21 17.79 1.84
C VAL A 85 -8.10 18.76 2.62
N SER A 86 -7.51 19.73 3.25
CA SER A 86 -8.33 20.67 4.03
C SER A 86 -9.32 21.42 3.15
N VAL A 87 -8.83 21.73 1.96
CA VAL A 87 -9.70 22.51 1.05
C VAL A 87 -10.88 21.64 0.58
N PHE A 88 -10.63 20.45 0.30
CA PHE A 88 -11.69 19.60 -0.25
C PHE A 88 -12.61 19.10 0.88
N ARG A 89 -12.12 19.03 2.08
CA ARG A 89 -13.01 18.69 3.21
C ARG A 89 -14.00 19.84 3.48
N GLU A 90 -13.48 21.03 3.26
CA GLU A 90 -14.41 22.16 3.45
C GLU A 90 -15.47 22.20 2.35
N LEU A 91 -15.01 21.70 1.23
CA LEU A 91 -15.97 21.67 0.12
C LEU A 91 -17.11 20.68 0.38
N ASP A 92 -16.75 19.58 0.88
CA ASP A 92 -17.79 18.58 1.24
C ASP A 92 -17.22 17.66 2.33
N SER A 93 -17.87 17.89 3.55
CA SER A 93 -17.33 17.15 4.72
C SER A 93 -17.81 15.70 4.71
N GLU A 94 -18.66 15.39 3.80
CA GLU A 94 -19.19 14.00 3.76
C GLU A 94 -18.27 13.07 2.94
N ILE A 95 -17.35 13.74 2.24
CA ILE A 95 -16.43 12.88 1.46
C ILE A 95 -15.10 12.77 2.23
N PRO A 96 -14.88 11.68 2.88
CA PRO A 96 -13.67 11.50 3.72
C PRO A 96 -12.43 11.21 2.87
N CYS A 97 -12.03 12.25 2.09
CA CYS A 97 -10.90 11.99 1.18
C CYS A 97 -9.58 12.16 1.94
N THR A 98 -8.57 11.27 1.59
CA THR A 98 -7.21 11.31 2.14
C THR A 98 -6.19 11.10 1.00
N PRO A 99 -4.97 11.44 1.30
CA PRO A 99 -3.95 11.24 0.25
C PRO A 99 -3.84 9.76 -0.16
N LEU A 100 -4.18 8.86 0.74
CA LEU A 100 -4.05 7.42 0.45
C LEU A 100 -5.23 6.90 -0.37
N ASN A 101 -6.38 7.58 -0.29
CA ASN A 101 -7.54 6.95 -0.97
C ASN A 101 -8.06 7.87 -2.07
N THR A 102 -7.14 8.83 -2.52
CA THR A 102 -7.68 9.78 -3.52
C THR A 102 -6.63 10.01 -4.61
N LEU A 103 -7.12 10.00 -5.87
CA LEU A 103 -6.30 10.42 -7.02
C LEU A 103 -7.06 11.47 -7.84
N PHE A 104 -6.27 12.23 -8.62
CA PHE A 104 -6.88 13.23 -9.52
C PHE A 104 -6.56 12.90 -10.98
N MET A 105 -7.67 12.99 -11.73
CA MET A 105 -7.46 12.70 -13.17
C MET A 105 -6.88 13.95 -13.84
N HIS A 106 -5.66 13.69 -14.49
CA HIS A 106 -4.97 14.85 -15.11
C HIS A 106 -5.08 14.79 -16.64
N LEU A 107 -5.50 13.65 -17.07
CA LEU A 107 -5.66 13.57 -18.54
C LEU A 107 -6.53 12.36 -18.89
N PHE A 108 -7.44 12.67 -19.86
CA PHE A 108 -8.19 11.54 -20.46
C PHE A 108 -8.37 11.81 -21.95
N VAL A 109 -7.94 10.78 -22.69
CA VAL A 109 -8.17 10.86 -24.15
C VAL A 109 -8.67 9.51 -24.65
N ALA A 110 -9.57 9.67 -25.66
CA ALA A 110 -10.11 8.40 -26.17
C ALA A 110 -10.58 8.58 -27.61
N VAL A 111 -10.66 7.39 -28.25
CA VAL A 111 -11.32 7.42 -29.57
C VAL A 111 -12.82 7.68 -29.39
N ASN A 112 -13.39 8.62 -30.21
CA ASN A 112 -14.76 9.17 -29.98
C ASN A 112 -15.81 8.06 -30.01
N GLU A 113 -15.62 7.13 -30.86
CA GLU A 113 -16.66 6.11 -31.04
C GLU A 113 -16.83 5.24 -29.78
N TYR A 114 -15.75 5.08 -29.01
CA TYR A 114 -15.83 4.15 -27.86
C TYR A 114 -15.51 4.90 -26.56
N SER A 115 -15.61 6.22 -26.55
CA SER A 115 -15.06 7.04 -25.43
C SER A 115 -15.75 6.67 -24.11
N VAL A 116 -17.08 6.43 -24.08
CA VAL A 116 -17.77 6.16 -22.79
C VAL A 116 -17.32 4.79 -22.26
N GLY A 117 -17.35 3.79 -23.18
CA GLY A 117 -16.90 2.44 -22.75
C GLY A 117 -15.44 2.45 -22.27
N CYS A 118 -14.65 3.26 -22.98
CA CYS A 118 -13.22 3.29 -22.59
C CYS A 118 -13.06 3.94 -21.21
N CYS A 119 -13.76 4.99 -21.03
CA CYS A 119 -13.65 5.68 -19.73
C CYS A 119 -14.07 4.77 -18.58
N LYS A 120 -15.17 4.11 -18.72
CA LYS A 120 -15.66 3.22 -17.64
C LYS A 120 -14.69 2.07 -17.37
N GLU A 121 -14.13 1.56 -18.49
CA GLU A 121 -13.19 0.43 -18.28
C GLU A 121 -11.90 0.91 -17.60
N ILE A 122 -11.46 2.09 -17.96
CA ILE A 122 -10.22 2.60 -17.33
C ILE A 122 -10.49 2.88 -15.85
N ILE A 123 -11.62 3.53 -15.55
CA ILE A 123 -11.94 3.81 -14.13
C ILE A 123 -12.05 2.50 -13.34
N ARG A 124 -12.74 1.51 -13.92
CA ARG A 124 -12.83 0.21 -13.22
C ARG A 124 -11.43 -0.39 -13.00
N THR A 125 -10.57 -0.24 -13.97
CA THR A 125 -9.21 -0.83 -13.85
C THR A 125 -8.40 -0.09 -12.79
N VAL A 126 -8.58 1.20 -12.76
CA VAL A 126 -7.81 1.98 -11.77
C VAL A 126 -8.25 1.56 -10.35
N PHE A 127 -9.54 1.41 -10.13
CA PHE A 127 -9.99 1.01 -8.78
C PHE A 127 -9.61 -0.43 -8.47
N LYS A 128 -9.55 -1.16 -9.52
CA LYS A 128 -9.09 -2.56 -9.28
C LYS A 128 -7.60 -2.59 -8.94
N ALA A 129 -6.80 -1.76 -9.53
CA ALA A 129 -5.33 -1.80 -9.37
C ALA A 129 -4.92 -1.22 -8.01
N VAL A 130 -5.73 -0.30 -7.52
CA VAL A 130 -5.35 0.30 -6.23
C VAL A 130 -6.53 0.12 -5.25
N PRO A 131 -6.44 -0.86 -4.38
CA PRO A 131 -7.56 -1.25 -3.51
C PRO A 131 -7.91 -0.14 -2.50
N GLU A 132 -6.93 0.67 -2.14
CA GLU A 132 -7.20 1.69 -1.09
C GLU A 132 -7.87 2.92 -1.71
N LEU A 133 -7.85 3.00 -3.04
CA LEU A 133 -8.42 4.18 -3.71
C LEU A 133 -9.96 4.15 -3.66
N HIS A 134 -10.53 5.30 -3.18
CA HIS A 134 -12.01 5.35 -3.09
C HIS A 134 -12.55 6.49 -3.96
N PHE A 135 -11.65 7.48 -4.14
CA PHE A 135 -12.18 8.66 -4.86
C PHE A 135 -11.20 9.07 -5.96
N ILE A 136 -11.78 9.42 -7.08
CA ILE A 136 -11.01 10.11 -8.13
C ILE A 136 -11.67 11.47 -8.41
N PHE A 137 -10.84 12.48 -8.24
CA PHE A 137 -11.42 13.81 -8.50
C PHE A 137 -10.98 14.32 -9.87
N LEU A 138 -11.90 15.23 -10.31
CA LEU A 138 -11.59 15.94 -11.56
C LEU A 138 -12.03 17.40 -11.43
N ILE A 139 -11.08 18.25 -11.78
CA ILE A 139 -11.40 19.69 -11.71
C ILE A 139 -11.36 20.27 -13.13
N VAL A 140 -12.48 21.04 -13.39
CA VAL A 140 -12.56 21.61 -14.75
C VAL A 140 -13.06 23.05 -14.62
N PRO A 141 -12.59 23.90 -15.57
CA PRO A 141 -13.15 25.26 -15.54
C PRO A 141 -14.69 25.24 -15.56
N SER A 142 -15.31 26.13 -14.75
CA SER A 142 -16.78 26.04 -14.49
C SER A 142 -17.56 26.36 -15.77
N TYR A 143 -16.97 27.05 -16.69
CA TYR A 143 -17.73 27.40 -17.91
C TYR A 143 -17.65 26.29 -18.95
N ILE A 144 -16.84 25.27 -18.66
CA ILE A 144 -16.73 24.15 -19.62
C ILE A 144 -17.56 22.96 -19.11
N SER A 145 -18.24 22.21 -20.04
CA SER A 145 -18.98 20.99 -19.66
C SER A 145 -18.09 19.75 -19.80
N LEU A 146 -18.31 18.67 -18.94
CA LEU A 146 -17.46 17.46 -18.89
C LEU A 146 -17.63 16.62 -20.16
N GLY A 147 -18.61 17.05 -20.95
CA GLY A 147 -18.83 16.23 -22.16
C GLY A 147 -19.62 14.96 -21.81
N SER A 148 -20.05 14.24 -22.91
CA SER A 148 -20.98 13.08 -22.76
C SER A 148 -20.24 11.88 -22.14
N THR A 149 -18.92 11.93 -22.19
CA THR A 149 -18.18 10.74 -21.71
C THR A 149 -17.91 10.86 -20.20
N LEU A 150 -17.29 11.94 -19.73
CA LEU A 150 -16.82 12.04 -18.33
C LEU A 150 -18.01 12.24 -17.38
N ILE A 151 -19.14 12.76 -17.94
CA ILE A 151 -20.29 13.02 -17.05
C ILE A 151 -20.90 11.68 -16.61
N THR A 152 -20.55 10.59 -17.35
CA THR A 152 -21.15 9.27 -17.00
C THR A 152 -20.49 8.71 -15.74
N VAL A 153 -19.24 9.23 -15.38
CA VAL A 153 -18.59 8.55 -14.23
C VAL A 153 -18.36 9.58 -13.13
N PHE A 154 -18.52 10.89 -13.44
CA PHE A 154 -18.21 11.90 -12.40
C PHE A 154 -19.49 12.63 -12.02
N ASP A 155 -19.58 12.89 -10.69
CA ASP A 155 -20.69 13.70 -10.17
C ASP A 155 -20.15 15.03 -9.64
N LEU A 156 -21.04 16.08 -9.81
CA LEU A 156 -20.59 17.42 -9.38
C LEU A 156 -20.63 17.53 -7.85
N VAL A 157 -19.53 18.07 -7.36
CA VAL A 157 -19.44 18.19 -5.88
C VAL A 157 -19.68 19.66 -5.52
N GLY A 158 -18.99 20.52 -6.29
CA GLY A 158 -19.12 21.97 -5.97
C GLY A 158 -18.15 22.78 -6.83
N ASP A 159 -18.06 24.12 -6.43
CA ASP A 159 -17.18 25.01 -7.21
C ASP A 159 -16.09 25.61 -6.30
N MET A 160 -14.95 25.86 -6.98
CA MET A 160 -13.82 26.45 -6.24
C MET A 160 -13.15 27.52 -7.10
N THR A 161 -12.49 28.39 -6.29
CA THR A 161 -11.79 29.45 -7.06
C THR A 161 -10.29 29.13 -7.12
N SER A 162 -9.75 29.47 -8.26
CA SER A 162 -8.32 29.19 -8.49
C SER A 162 -7.47 30.05 -7.54
N LEU A 163 -6.22 29.54 -7.20
CA LEU A 163 -5.31 30.31 -6.33
C LEU A 163 -4.57 31.37 -7.15
N THR A 164 -4.50 31.13 -8.48
CA THR A 164 -3.63 32.02 -9.29
C THR A 164 -4.48 32.94 -10.15
N TYR A 165 -5.70 32.45 -10.56
CA TYR A 165 -6.51 33.25 -11.50
C TYR A 165 -7.91 33.44 -10.89
N ASP A 166 -8.56 34.58 -11.37
CA ASP A 166 -9.94 34.79 -10.89
C ASP A 166 -10.94 33.94 -11.71
N GLU A 167 -10.65 32.67 -11.81
CA GLU A 167 -11.59 31.79 -12.54
C GLU A 167 -12.14 30.73 -11.57
N ASP A 168 -13.44 30.39 -11.90
CA ASP A 168 -14.08 29.37 -11.04
C ASP A 168 -13.95 27.98 -11.68
N PHE A 169 -13.75 27.08 -10.73
CA PHE A 169 -13.59 25.69 -11.21
C PHE A 169 -14.62 24.79 -10.52
N ALA A 170 -15.10 23.93 -11.42
CA ALA A 170 -16.03 22.92 -10.86
C ALA A 170 -15.29 21.64 -10.46
N VAL A 171 -15.65 21.17 -9.29
CA VAL A 171 -15.01 19.92 -8.78
C VAL A 171 -15.99 18.75 -8.92
N HIS A 172 -15.41 17.67 -9.51
CA HIS A 172 -16.24 16.47 -9.72
C HIS A 172 -15.58 15.28 -9.03
N VAL A 173 -16.49 14.34 -8.68
CA VAL A 173 -15.92 13.19 -7.95
C VAL A 173 -16.49 11.90 -8.56
N CYS A 174 -15.55 10.95 -8.66
CA CYS A 174 -15.93 9.58 -9.05
C CYS A 174 -15.72 8.65 -7.85
N HIS A 175 -16.88 7.92 -7.53
CA HIS A 175 -16.81 7.03 -6.34
C HIS A 175 -16.55 5.58 -6.77
N ARG A 176 -15.72 5.02 -6.00
CA ARG A 176 -15.37 3.61 -6.32
C ARG A 176 -16.62 2.74 -6.31
N HIS A 177 -17.50 2.91 -5.30
CA HIS A 177 -18.64 1.99 -5.12
C HIS A 177 -19.56 1.97 -6.35
N ASN A 178 -19.44 3.01 -7.15
CA ASN A 178 -20.32 3.02 -8.36
C ASN A 178 -19.71 2.20 -9.50
N HIS A 179 -18.45 1.96 -9.37
CA HIS A 179 -17.83 1.29 -10.53
C HIS A 179 -17.17 -0.02 -10.11
N TYR A 180 -16.77 -0.09 -8.88
CA TYR A 180 -16.11 -1.31 -8.39
C TYR A 180 -16.38 -1.48 -6.89
N PRO A 181 -17.64 -1.94 -6.53
CA PRO A 181 -18.07 -2.01 -5.13
C PRO A 181 -17.39 -3.16 -4.39
N GLN A 182 -17.27 -2.89 -3.11
CA GLN A 182 -16.70 -3.97 -2.26
C GLN A 182 -17.62 -5.19 -2.22
N LEU A 183 -16.91 -6.30 -2.13
CA LEU A 183 -17.71 -7.55 -2.09
C LEU A 183 -18.38 -7.69 -0.73
N HIS A 184 -19.52 -8.31 -0.86
CA HIS A 184 -20.26 -8.53 0.40
C HIS A 184 -19.72 -9.77 1.14
N ILE A 185 -19.30 -9.43 2.45
CA ILE A 185 -18.75 -10.55 3.25
C ILE A 185 -19.74 -10.89 4.36
N ARG A 186 -19.83 -12.27 4.61
CA ARG A 186 -20.75 -12.73 5.68
C ARG A 186 -20.24 -14.06 6.22
N LYS A 187 -20.86 -14.43 7.40
CA LYS A 187 -20.46 -15.74 7.96
C LYS A 187 -20.91 -16.88 7.03
N ALA A 188 -20.04 -17.88 7.01
CA ALA A 188 -20.29 -19.00 6.07
C ALA A 188 -21.40 -19.90 6.63
N ARG A 189 -22.13 -20.48 5.69
CA ARG A 189 -23.18 -21.47 6.04
C ARG A 189 -22.86 -22.81 5.38
N VAL A 190 -23.43 -23.85 5.96
CA VAL A 190 -23.07 -25.20 5.46
C VAL A 190 -23.48 -25.33 3.99
N GLU A 191 -24.49 -24.57 3.54
CA GLU A 191 -24.97 -24.64 2.13
C GLU A 191 -23.91 -24.09 1.17
N ASP A 192 -22.99 -23.32 1.70
CA ASP A 192 -21.95 -22.71 0.85
C ASP A 192 -20.91 -23.75 0.39
N HIS A 193 -20.97 -24.87 0.95
CA HIS A 193 -20.01 -25.93 0.61
C HIS A 193 -20.03 -26.26 -0.89
N ASP A 194 -21.21 -26.37 -1.41
CA ASP A 194 -21.30 -26.82 -2.82
C ASP A 194 -20.75 -25.74 -3.76
N ASP A 195 -20.97 -24.50 -3.34
CA ASP A 195 -20.47 -23.41 -4.23
C ASP A 195 -18.93 -23.31 -4.14
N LEU A 196 -18.34 -23.67 -3.06
CA LEU A 196 -16.90 -23.39 -2.83
C LEU A 196 -16.05 -24.58 -3.28
N MET A 197 -16.67 -25.72 -3.39
CA MET A 197 -15.86 -26.93 -3.67
C MET A 197 -15.19 -26.84 -5.05
N PRO A 198 -15.94 -26.35 -6.00
CA PRO A 198 -15.27 -26.27 -7.31
C PRO A 198 -14.10 -25.28 -7.29
N ILE A 199 -14.23 -24.26 -6.53
CA ILE A 199 -13.13 -23.26 -6.48
C ILE A 199 -11.90 -23.89 -5.79
N PHE A 200 -12.05 -24.69 -4.85
CA PHE A 200 -10.93 -25.32 -4.13
C PHE A 200 -10.29 -26.43 -4.97
N MET A 201 -11.13 -27.11 -5.71
CA MET A 201 -10.57 -28.24 -6.50
C MET A 201 -9.77 -27.70 -7.69
N HIS A 202 -10.14 -26.47 -8.02
CA HIS A 202 -9.37 -25.90 -9.14
C HIS A 202 -7.95 -25.53 -8.69
N HIS A 203 -7.75 -25.23 -7.34
CA HIS A 203 -6.45 -24.67 -6.88
C HIS A 203 -5.65 -25.73 -6.13
N ASN A 204 -6.30 -26.94 -5.69
CA ASN A 204 -5.49 -27.87 -4.88
C ASN A 204 -6.25 -29.20 -4.73
N THR A 205 -5.78 -30.15 -5.50
CA THR A 205 -6.45 -31.47 -5.42
C THR A 205 -5.97 -32.25 -4.19
N PHE A 206 -4.90 -31.65 -3.48
CA PHE A 206 -4.30 -32.37 -2.34
C PHE A 206 -5.14 -32.20 -1.06
N LEU A 207 -5.91 -31.21 -0.97
CA LEU A 207 -6.70 -30.93 0.25
C LEU A 207 -7.85 -31.93 0.38
N LYS A 208 -8.39 -32.30 -0.79
CA LYS A 208 -9.43 -33.35 -0.74
C LYS A 208 -8.83 -34.70 -0.30
N ALA A 209 -7.63 -34.88 -0.70
CA ALA A 209 -6.99 -36.18 -0.37
C ALA A 209 -6.56 -36.24 1.09
N THR A 210 -6.28 -35.06 1.65
CA THR A 210 -5.76 -35.01 3.03
C THR A 210 -6.91 -34.84 4.02
N TYR A 211 -8.01 -34.17 3.64
CA TYR A 211 -8.97 -33.78 4.70
C TYR A 211 -10.36 -34.26 4.35
N GLY A 212 -10.44 -35.04 3.19
CA GLY A 212 -11.73 -35.70 2.85
C GLY A 212 -12.69 -34.72 2.15
N ASP A 213 -13.96 -35.29 1.73
CA ASP A 213 -14.94 -34.58 0.86
C ASP A 213 -15.80 -33.62 1.70
N TYR A 214 -15.58 -33.73 3.05
CA TYR A 214 -16.51 -32.88 3.83
C TYR A 214 -15.71 -31.94 4.74
N PHE A 215 -14.52 -31.72 4.45
CA PHE A 215 -13.69 -30.92 5.38
C PHE A 215 -14.23 -29.49 5.49
N LEU A 216 -14.72 -28.93 4.42
CA LEU A 216 -15.22 -27.54 4.51
C LEU A 216 -16.47 -27.46 5.39
N ALA A 217 -17.35 -28.44 5.26
CA ALA A 217 -18.56 -28.43 6.11
C ALA A 217 -18.20 -28.55 7.59
N GLU A 218 -17.18 -29.36 7.83
CA GLU A 218 -16.77 -29.52 9.25
C GLU A 218 -16.19 -28.21 9.80
N LEU A 219 -15.40 -27.54 8.90
CA LEU A 219 -14.83 -26.26 9.35
C LEU A 219 -15.92 -25.20 9.58
N ILE A 220 -16.88 -25.25 8.70
CA ILE A 220 -17.96 -24.24 8.85
C ILE A 220 -18.80 -24.57 10.09
N GLU A 221 -18.96 -25.83 10.42
CA GLU A 221 -19.81 -26.23 11.57
C GLU A 221 -19.06 -26.00 12.88
N ALA A 222 -17.76 -26.05 12.80
CA ALA A 222 -16.99 -25.99 14.04
C ALA A 222 -16.69 -24.53 14.40
N GLN A 223 -17.46 -23.52 13.92
CA GLN A 223 -17.25 -22.10 14.25
C GLN A 223 -17.60 -21.86 15.73
N ASP A 224 -16.67 -21.15 16.39
CA ASP A 224 -16.94 -20.73 17.78
C ASP A 224 -16.35 -19.35 18.03
N GLU A 225 -16.09 -19.05 19.36
CA GLU A 225 -15.63 -17.67 19.66
C GLU A 225 -14.21 -17.44 19.10
N GLU A 226 -13.50 -18.54 18.86
CA GLU A 226 -12.09 -18.39 18.43
C GLU A 226 -11.93 -18.76 16.96
N ASN A 227 -12.87 -19.46 16.39
CA ASN A 227 -12.78 -19.94 15.00
C ASN A 227 -13.97 -19.41 14.20
N HIS A 228 -13.56 -18.74 13.16
CA HIS A 228 -14.67 -18.22 12.31
C HIS A 228 -14.45 -18.60 10.84
N ALA A 229 -15.56 -18.81 10.20
CA ALA A 229 -15.52 -19.07 8.75
C ALA A 229 -16.39 -18.03 8.03
N VAL A 230 -15.75 -17.43 7.03
CA VAL A 230 -16.52 -16.38 6.32
C VAL A 230 -16.43 -16.60 4.81
N VAL A 231 -17.51 -16.00 4.15
CA VAL A 231 -17.53 -16.19 2.69
C VAL A 231 -17.77 -14.81 2.04
N CYS A 232 -17.23 -14.76 0.81
CA CYS A 232 -17.59 -13.63 -0.05
C CYS A 232 -18.67 -14.05 -1.06
N GLU A 233 -19.75 -13.08 -1.08
CA GLU A 233 -20.96 -13.49 -1.84
C GLU A 233 -21.17 -12.50 -2.99
N VAL A 234 -21.40 -13.13 -4.23
CA VAL A 234 -21.82 -12.31 -5.38
C VAL A 234 -23.08 -12.93 -5.98
N GLU A 235 -24.19 -12.07 -5.96
CA GLU A 235 -25.49 -12.49 -6.52
C GLU A 235 -25.97 -13.79 -5.87
N GLY A 236 -25.66 -13.90 -4.57
CA GLY A 236 -26.24 -15.03 -3.79
C GLY A 236 -25.36 -16.27 -3.82
N VAL A 237 -24.19 -16.16 -4.50
CA VAL A 237 -23.33 -17.36 -4.61
C VAL A 237 -22.00 -17.05 -3.91
N ALA A 238 -21.59 -18.05 -3.13
CA ALA A 238 -20.28 -17.87 -2.47
C ALA A 238 -19.13 -18.06 -3.47
N VAL A 239 -18.31 -16.97 -3.50
CA VAL A 239 -17.23 -17.04 -4.51
C VAL A 239 -15.87 -16.96 -3.83
N GLY A 240 -15.88 -16.94 -2.51
CA GLY A 240 -14.62 -16.92 -1.75
C GLY A 240 -14.86 -17.41 -0.31
N PHE A 241 -13.76 -17.94 0.25
CA PHE A 241 -13.88 -18.53 1.60
C PHE A 241 -12.62 -18.22 2.40
N MET A 242 -12.89 -17.79 3.74
CA MET A 242 -11.74 -17.58 4.63
C MET A 242 -12.08 -18.13 6.03
N SER A 243 -11.11 -19.04 6.41
CA SER A 243 -11.23 -19.57 7.79
C SER A 243 -10.12 -18.98 8.66
N VAL A 244 -10.66 -18.42 9.80
CA VAL A 244 -9.65 -17.73 10.64
C VAL A 244 -9.75 -18.29 12.06
N CYS A 245 -8.48 -18.15 12.76
CA CYS A 245 -8.40 -18.69 14.13
C CYS A 245 -7.54 -17.73 14.98
N SER A 246 -8.15 -17.48 16.19
CA SER A 246 -7.41 -16.54 17.06
C SER A 246 -6.33 -17.28 17.86
N ARG A 247 -6.25 -18.64 17.83
CA ARG A 247 -5.18 -19.37 18.55
C ARG A 247 -3.91 -19.41 17.69
N VAL A 248 -3.02 -18.45 18.07
CA VAL A 248 -1.76 -18.33 17.30
C VAL A 248 -0.60 -18.71 18.22
N ASN A 249 0.31 -19.47 17.66
CA ASN A 249 1.49 -19.84 18.47
C ASN A 249 2.47 -18.66 18.57
N MET A 250 2.29 -17.85 19.63
CA MET A 250 3.06 -16.59 19.76
C MET A 250 4.53 -16.89 20.08
N GLN A 251 4.69 -18.00 20.75
CA GLN A 251 6.09 -18.38 21.09
C GLN A 251 6.92 -18.62 19.83
N LEU A 252 6.32 -19.34 18.95
CA LEU A 252 7.06 -19.61 17.70
C LEU A 252 7.31 -18.31 16.93
N LEU A 253 6.30 -17.41 16.88
CA LEU A 253 6.47 -16.16 16.13
C LEU A 253 7.56 -15.27 16.77
N HIS A 254 7.56 -15.23 18.11
CA HIS A 254 8.57 -14.40 18.81
C HIS A 254 9.97 -14.96 18.58
N GLU A 255 10.03 -16.36 18.32
CA GLU A 255 11.36 -16.98 18.11
C GLU A 255 11.84 -16.77 16.67
N CYS A 256 10.83 -16.54 15.82
CA CYS A 256 11.26 -16.63 14.42
C CYS A 256 11.29 -15.22 13.80
N PHE A 257 10.57 -14.24 14.50
CA PHE A 257 10.44 -12.93 13.83
C PHE A 257 10.75 -11.82 14.83
N ASP A 258 11.28 -10.66 14.28
CA ASP A 258 11.42 -9.46 15.12
C ASP A 258 10.09 -8.67 15.16
N LEU A 259 9.39 -8.86 16.28
CA LEU A 259 8.02 -8.29 16.33
C LEU A 259 8.00 -7.08 17.28
N GLY A 260 9.17 -6.57 17.59
CA GLY A 260 9.29 -5.41 18.51
C GLY A 260 8.43 -4.23 18.06
N PRO A 261 8.54 -3.88 16.73
CA PRO A 261 7.75 -2.72 16.28
C PRO A 261 6.25 -2.93 16.48
N PHE A 262 5.90 -4.23 16.67
CA PHE A 262 4.43 -4.45 16.81
C PHE A 262 4.11 -4.95 18.21
N HIS A 263 4.92 -4.63 19.07
CA HIS A 263 4.79 -5.06 20.48
C HIS A 263 4.54 -6.57 20.58
N GLY A 264 5.16 -7.33 19.72
CA GLY A 264 5.08 -8.81 19.79
C GLY A 264 3.69 -9.34 19.43
N LEU A 265 2.83 -8.43 18.77
CA LEU A 265 1.43 -8.75 18.44
C LEU A 265 0.60 -9.03 19.70
N CYS A 266 1.02 -8.34 20.77
CA CYS A 266 0.30 -8.50 22.05
C CYS A 266 -0.13 -7.11 22.55
N THR A 267 -1.17 -7.12 23.29
CA THR A 267 -1.57 -5.87 23.95
C THR A 267 -0.56 -5.53 25.06
N PRO A 268 -0.23 -4.23 25.13
CA PRO A 268 0.77 -3.82 26.14
C PRO A 268 0.31 -4.18 27.56
N HIS A 269 1.29 -4.65 28.34
CA HIS A 269 1.03 -5.09 29.73
C HIS A 269 2.14 -4.56 30.63
N PRO A 270 1.80 -4.13 31.86
CA PRO A 270 2.76 -3.52 32.78
C PRO A 270 3.93 -4.47 33.10
N ASP A 271 3.79 -5.65 32.88
CA ASP A 271 4.84 -6.61 33.26
C ASP A 271 5.68 -6.98 32.04
N ASP A 272 5.54 -6.18 31.02
CA ASP A 272 6.35 -6.46 29.81
C ASP A 272 7.81 -6.13 30.10
N VAL A 273 8.68 -7.01 29.62
CA VAL A 273 10.12 -6.70 29.69
C VAL A 273 10.63 -6.40 28.27
N LEU A 274 10.76 -5.05 28.03
CA LEU A 274 11.05 -4.66 26.62
C LEU A 274 12.51 -4.23 26.50
N GLU A 275 13.10 -4.04 27.71
CA GLU A 275 14.52 -3.65 27.64
C GLU A 275 15.36 -4.60 28.49
N PRO A 276 16.60 -4.74 28.06
CA PRO A 276 17.46 -5.61 28.88
C PRO A 276 17.64 -5.06 30.30
N PRO A 277 17.59 -5.96 31.25
CA PRO A 277 17.82 -5.47 32.62
C PRO A 277 19.18 -4.77 32.75
N GLN A 278 19.18 -3.41 33.07
CA GLN A 278 20.43 -2.64 33.30
C GLN A 278 21.27 -3.29 34.42
N GLU A 279 22.31 -4.05 34.04
CA GLU A 279 23.24 -4.59 35.06
C GLU A 279 23.62 -3.51 36.07
N LEU A 280 23.00 -3.31 37.25
CA LEU A 280 23.38 -2.54 38.46
C LEU A 280 24.90 -2.60 38.68
N SER A 281 25.74 -1.82 37.98
CA SER A 281 27.14 -1.57 38.41
C SER A 281 27.24 -1.53 39.95
N VAL A 282 27.47 -2.60 40.62
CA VAL A 282 28.03 -2.72 41.98
C VAL A 282 28.94 -1.53 42.28
N PRO A 283 28.63 -0.51 43.29
CA PRO A 283 29.64 0.49 43.67
C PRO A 283 30.78 -0.13 44.50
N GLY A 284 31.82 -0.70 43.90
CA GLY A 284 33.15 -1.01 44.46
C GLY A 284 33.73 0.19 45.23
N SER A 285 33.51 0.25 46.62
CA SER A 285 34.39 0.43 47.80
C SER A 285 35.53 1.41 47.49
N GLN A 286 35.40 2.70 47.89
CA GLN A 286 36.15 3.85 48.45
C GLN A 286 37.61 3.49 48.75
N ASP A 287 38.65 4.15 48.09
CA ASP A 287 39.52 5.23 48.61
C ASP A 287 40.98 4.93 48.26
N ALA A 288 41.65 5.96 47.50
CA ALA A 288 42.85 6.69 48.02
C ALA A 288 43.21 7.82 47.05
N GLU A 289 42.96 9.10 47.49
CA GLU A 289 43.99 10.09 47.90
C GLU A 289 43.77 11.42 47.18
N ARG A 290 43.24 12.43 47.90
CA ARG A 290 43.79 13.62 48.57
C ARG A 290 44.07 14.73 47.54
N ARG A 291 43.35 15.81 47.62
CA ARG A 291 43.94 17.12 47.99
C ARG A 291 43.04 18.25 47.48
N SER A 292 42.39 18.88 48.41
CA SER A 292 42.64 20.21 49.00
C SER A 292 41.55 21.20 48.55
N SER A 293 40.71 21.50 49.49
CA SER A 293 40.58 22.79 50.21
C SER A 293 39.34 23.55 49.70
N SER A 294 38.32 23.49 50.60
CA SER A 294 37.77 24.44 51.58
C SER A 294 37.05 25.60 50.87
N GLN A 295 35.81 25.42 51.01
CA GLN A 295 34.92 26.21 51.89
C GLN A 295 34.00 27.10 51.05
N ASP A 296 32.75 26.55 51.10
CA ASP A 296 31.66 26.88 52.05
C ASP A 296 30.86 28.09 51.52
N SER A 297 29.69 27.63 51.13
CA SER A 297 28.45 27.55 51.93
C SER A 297 27.58 28.78 51.68
N GLN A 298 26.51 28.42 51.08
CA GLN A 298 25.21 28.17 51.74
C GLN A 298 24.22 29.30 51.37
N LYS A 299 23.19 28.79 50.82
CA LYS A 299 21.89 28.35 51.39
C LYS A 299 20.88 29.50 51.34
N ILE A 300 19.79 29.24 50.73
CA ILE A 300 18.45 28.88 51.22
C ILE A 300 17.48 30.02 50.87
N VAL A 301 16.41 29.68 50.21
CA VAL A 301 15.00 29.38 50.52
C VAL A 301 14.12 30.45 49.85
N GLU A 302 13.12 29.99 49.09
CA GLU A 302 11.65 29.83 49.16
C GLU A 302 10.97 30.99 48.43
N GLU A 303 10.32 30.73 47.41
CA GLU A 303 9.10 30.79 46.60
C GLU A 303 8.41 32.15 46.74
N PRO A 304 7.40 32.55 45.91
CA PRO A 304 6.44 32.27 44.83
C PRO A 304 5.96 33.55 44.15
N GLN A 305 5.64 33.51 42.85
CA GLN A 305 4.34 33.86 42.23
C GLN A 305 4.56 34.98 41.20
N GLU A 306 4.33 34.63 40.05
CA GLU A 306 3.66 35.02 38.79
C GLU A 306 3.14 36.47 38.86
N PRO A 307 2.83 37.10 37.78
CA PRO A 307 2.41 37.15 36.38
C PRO A 307 2.41 38.59 35.83
N VAL A 308 2.82 38.74 34.61
CA VAL A 308 1.95 39.62 33.79
C VAL A 308 2.83 40.29 32.73
N SER A 309 2.74 39.77 31.54
CA SER A 309 2.74 40.37 30.20
C SER A 309 2.42 41.88 30.24
N PRO A 310 2.70 42.64 29.22
CA PRO A 310 2.49 42.75 27.76
C PRO A 310 3.26 43.93 27.16
N GLU A 311 3.76 43.67 26.06
CA GLU A 311 3.66 44.13 24.66
C GLU A 311 4.33 45.50 24.49
N ALA A 312 5.22 45.59 23.55
CA ALA A 312 5.05 46.57 22.44
C ALA A 312 6.43 46.89 21.85
N ARG A 313 6.47 46.52 20.59
CA ARG A 313 6.42 47.39 19.40
C ARG A 313 7.82 47.85 19.00
N GLU A 314 8.17 47.37 17.89
CA GLU A 314 8.27 48.14 16.62
C GLU A 314 9.75 48.45 16.33
N SER A 315 10.13 47.93 15.24
CA SER A 315 10.42 48.82 14.10
C SER A 315 11.83 48.53 13.56
N GLU A 316 11.73 48.04 12.38
CA GLU A 316 12.09 48.86 11.21
C GLU A 316 13.06 48.07 10.32
N ASN A 317 12.47 47.72 9.16
CA ASN A 317 12.42 48.14 7.74
C ASN A 317 13.80 48.58 7.23
N ASN A 318 14.17 47.94 6.21
CA ASN A 318 14.18 48.42 4.81
C ASN A 318 15.61 48.34 4.26
N GLN A 319 15.65 47.60 3.16
CA GLN A 319 15.82 48.08 1.77
C GLN A 319 17.18 47.64 1.22
N GLY A 320 17.03 46.90 0.13
CA GLY A 320 17.34 47.40 -1.23
C GLY A 320 18.40 46.53 -1.91
N LYS A 321 18.02 45.87 -3.03
CA LYS A 321 18.10 46.05 -4.49
C LYS A 321 19.51 45.72 -5.00
N THR A 322 19.59 44.87 -5.99
CA THR A 322 19.78 44.87 -7.46
C THR A 322 21.09 44.14 -7.79
N ALA A 323 21.04 43.18 -8.78
CA ALA A 323 21.28 42.97 -10.22
C ALA A 323 22.67 42.35 -10.44
N GLU A 324 22.78 41.20 -11.11
CA GLU A 324 23.19 40.55 -12.38
C GLU A 324 24.70 40.65 -12.58
N GLU A 325 25.35 39.51 -12.91
CA GLU A 325 26.33 39.31 -14.01
C GLU A 325 26.88 37.89 -13.95
N ALA A 326 26.68 37.06 -15.06
CA ALA A 326 27.31 36.50 -16.28
C ALA A 326 28.67 35.90 -15.96
N ALA A 327 28.92 34.61 -16.32
CA ALA A 327 29.56 33.63 -17.22
C ALA A 327 31.09 33.72 -17.09
N THR A 328 31.76 32.52 -17.08
CA THR A 328 32.67 31.80 -18.01
C THR A 328 33.44 30.74 -17.22
N GLU A 329 33.33 29.44 -17.76
CA GLU A 329 33.96 28.43 -18.63
C GLU A 329 35.25 27.89 -18.00
N GLU A 330 35.42 26.54 -17.95
CA GLU A 330 36.08 25.58 -18.87
C GLU A 330 37.06 24.71 -18.07
N LEU A 331 36.95 23.37 -18.38
CA LEU A 331 37.60 22.49 -19.37
C LEU A 331 37.88 21.13 -18.73
N SER A 332 37.47 20.07 -19.52
CA SER A 332 38.16 19.26 -20.56
C SER A 332 37.77 17.79 -20.38
N SER A 333 37.23 17.20 -21.56
CA SER A 333 37.61 16.59 -22.85
C SER A 333 37.26 15.09 -22.84
N ILE A 334 36.40 14.63 -23.81
CA ILE A 334 36.15 14.07 -25.15
C ILE A 334 37.13 12.93 -25.44
N VAL A 335 36.57 11.71 -25.80
CA VAL A 335 36.21 11.11 -27.11
C VAL A 335 36.77 9.69 -27.17
N GLN A 336 35.83 8.77 -27.51
CA GLN A 336 35.22 8.11 -28.68
C GLN A 336 35.93 6.76 -28.96
N SER A 337 35.13 5.74 -29.07
CA SER A 337 34.60 5.18 -30.33
C SER A 337 35.01 3.71 -30.47
N GLY A 338 33.95 2.82 -30.62
CA GLY A 338 33.28 2.10 -31.73
C GLY A 338 33.79 0.65 -31.84
N ASN A 339 32.89 -0.30 -31.73
CA ASN A 339 32.08 -1.30 -32.45
C ASN A 339 32.89 -2.58 -32.70
N THR A 340 32.27 -3.79 -32.47
CA THR A 340 31.64 -4.91 -33.19
C THR A 340 32.37 -6.22 -32.84
N SER A 341 31.62 -7.28 -32.46
CA SER A 341 31.22 -8.53 -33.13
C SER A 341 31.65 -9.74 -32.29
N GLU A 342 30.68 -10.62 -31.91
CA GLU A 342 30.12 -11.98 -32.11
C GLU A 342 31.16 -13.05 -31.74
N MET A 343 30.70 -14.10 -30.93
CA MET A 343 30.47 -15.54 -31.19
C MET A 343 31.19 -16.37 -30.12
N GLU A 344 30.40 -17.28 -29.45
CA GLU A 344 30.11 -18.73 -29.45
C GLU A 344 31.08 -19.45 -28.51
N ASP A 345 30.49 -20.24 -27.52
CA ASP A 345 30.27 -21.70 -27.39
C ASP A 345 31.28 -22.30 -26.40
N LEU A 346 30.68 -23.07 -25.42
CA LEU A 346 30.68 -24.53 -25.24
C LEU A 346 31.25 -24.88 -23.86
N GLU A 347 30.37 -25.55 -23.03
CA GLU A 347 30.04 -26.93 -22.63
C GLU A 347 31.15 -27.52 -21.76
N ASN A 348 30.78 -28.06 -20.54
CA ASN A 348 30.58 -29.47 -20.14
C ASN A 348 31.58 -29.85 -19.03
N LEU A 349 31.05 -30.36 -17.90
CA LEU A 349 31.20 -31.77 -17.49
C LEU A 349 30.89 -31.89 -16.01
N HIS A 350 29.78 -32.66 -15.62
CA HIS A 350 29.25 -33.90 -15.02
C HIS A 350 30.24 -34.52 -14.04
N GLN A 351 29.69 -34.98 -12.81
CA GLN A 351 29.34 -36.37 -12.44
C GLN A 351 29.75 -36.64 -10.99
N VAL A 352 28.84 -37.12 -10.08
CA VAL A 352 28.09 -38.23 -9.47
C VAL A 352 29.06 -39.12 -8.69
N SER A 353 28.71 -39.59 -7.41
CA SER A 353 28.10 -40.82 -6.86
C SER A 353 28.73 -41.16 -5.50
N THR A 354 27.88 -41.65 -4.46
CA THR A 354 27.32 -42.92 -3.98
C THR A 354 27.66 -43.10 -2.49
N GLU A 355 26.65 -43.47 -1.64
CA GLU A 355 25.97 -44.32 -0.65
C GLU A 355 26.80 -45.55 -0.30
N ASP A 356 27.00 -45.93 1.10
CA ASP A 356 26.57 -47.10 1.89
C ASP A 356 27.44 -47.20 3.15
N ASP A 357 26.84 -47.29 4.43
CA ASP A 357 26.31 -48.10 5.54
C ASP A 357 27.45 -48.91 6.20
N THR A 358 27.68 -48.81 7.59
CA THR A 358 27.47 -49.68 8.76
C THR A 358 28.60 -49.44 9.77
N ASN A 359 28.28 -48.96 11.03
CA ASN A 359 28.14 -49.19 12.49
C ASN A 359 29.27 -50.08 13.03
N HIS A 360 30.08 -49.60 14.01
CA HIS A 360 30.33 -49.95 15.42
C HIS A 360 31.67 -49.34 15.87
N CYS A 361 31.63 -48.40 16.80
CA CYS A 361 31.88 -47.94 18.18
C CYS A 361 33.25 -48.43 18.68
N VAL A 362 34.13 -47.53 19.16
CA VAL A 362 34.65 -46.77 20.33
C VAL A 362 36.15 -47.06 20.45
N SER A 363 36.95 -46.02 20.43
CA SER A 363 37.63 -45.38 21.58
C SER A 363 38.93 -44.74 21.11
N ALA A 364 39.02 -43.42 21.29
CA ALA A 364 39.65 -42.52 22.29
C ALA A 364 40.78 -41.73 21.61
N MET A 365 40.52 -40.42 21.45
CA MET A 365 41.31 -39.37 22.13
C MET A 365 41.58 -38.21 21.16
N SER A 366 40.71 -37.13 21.28
CA SER A 366 41.14 -35.76 21.65
C SER A 366 40.52 -34.75 20.66
N SER A 367 39.28 -34.29 21.01
CA SER A 367 38.41 -33.15 20.66
C SER A 367 39.17 -31.82 20.78
N ALA A 368 39.93 -31.50 19.80
CA ALA A 368 40.18 -30.05 19.52
C ALA A 368 38.87 -29.35 19.11
N SER A 369 38.09 -28.91 20.09
CA SER A 369 37.05 -27.86 20.21
C SER A 369 37.31 -26.71 19.21
N ILE A 370 36.85 -26.85 17.97
CA ILE A 370 36.55 -25.68 17.11
C ILE A 370 35.35 -24.92 17.71
N SER A 371 35.51 -24.04 18.66
CA SER A 371 34.72 -22.93 19.22
C SER A 371 33.93 -22.19 18.13
N LEU A 372 32.66 -22.60 17.86
CA LEU A 372 31.60 -21.76 17.28
C LEU A 372 31.55 -20.38 17.95
N PRO A 373 31.56 -19.25 17.18
CA PRO A 373 31.50 -17.88 17.74
C PRO A 373 30.31 -17.71 18.69
N LYS A 374 30.45 -17.57 20.04
CA LYS A 374 29.69 -16.97 21.15
C LYS A 374 28.41 -16.27 20.65
N GLU A 375 27.28 -17.01 20.41
CA GLU A 375 25.88 -16.57 20.23
C GLU A 375 25.63 -15.22 20.90
N ILE A 376 25.93 -14.11 20.34
CA ILE A 376 25.46 -12.80 20.88
C ILE A 376 23.99 -12.93 21.31
N LYS A 377 23.59 -13.33 22.52
CA LYS A 377 22.23 -13.39 23.09
C LYS A 377 21.48 -12.07 22.87
N TYR A 378 21.01 -11.81 21.67
CA TYR A 378 20.08 -10.68 21.44
C TYR A 378 18.92 -10.73 22.44
N PHE A 379 18.86 -9.65 23.32
CA PHE A 379 17.70 -9.49 24.22
C PHE A 379 16.39 -9.64 23.45
N ARG A 380 15.65 -10.60 23.97
CA ARG A 380 14.30 -10.78 23.38
C ARG A 380 13.24 -10.30 24.38
N PRO A 381 12.51 -9.30 23.89
CA PRO A 381 11.47 -8.79 24.79
C PRO A 381 10.46 -9.87 25.18
N ILE A 382 10.01 -9.80 26.41
CA ILE A 382 8.95 -10.71 26.91
C ILE A 382 7.65 -9.93 27.05
N TYR A 383 6.68 -10.50 26.26
CA TYR A 383 5.38 -9.82 26.25
C TYR A 383 4.38 -10.62 27.10
N MET A 384 3.69 -9.95 28.06
CA MET A 384 2.78 -10.66 29.01
C MET A 384 1.32 -10.35 28.68
N GLY A 385 1.23 -9.53 27.66
CA GLY A 385 -0.16 -9.17 27.27
C GLY A 385 -0.80 -10.27 26.42
N ALA A 386 -2.24 -10.19 26.32
CA ALA A 386 -2.97 -11.16 25.48
C ALA A 386 -2.62 -10.98 24.00
N SER A 387 -2.77 -12.18 23.28
CA SER A 387 -2.46 -12.14 21.84
C SER A 387 -3.48 -11.24 21.09
N SER A 388 -2.85 -10.44 20.20
CA SER A 388 -3.74 -9.59 19.37
C SER A 388 -3.64 -9.99 17.88
N ALA A 389 -3.51 -11.37 17.72
CA ALA A 389 -3.35 -11.79 16.31
C ALA A 389 -4.28 -12.98 16.04
N PHE A 390 -4.69 -13.06 14.76
CA PHE A 390 -5.36 -14.30 14.32
C PHE A 390 -4.67 -14.81 13.06
N CYS A 391 -4.90 -16.11 12.81
CA CYS A 391 -4.27 -16.66 11.60
C CYS A 391 -5.35 -17.20 10.64
N ILE A 392 -4.97 -16.99 9.36
CA ILE A 392 -5.85 -17.57 8.32
C ILE A 392 -5.45 -19.03 8.09
N GLN A 393 -6.41 -19.91 8.42
CA GLN A 393 -6.12 -21.36 8.30
C GLN A 393 -6.36 -21.86 6.88
N LEU A 394 -7.42 -21.24 6.36
CA LEU A 394 -7.73 -21.68 4.98
C LEU A 394 -8.34 -20.51 4.21
N PHE A 395 -7.83 -20.39 2.92
CA PHE A 395 -8.36 -19.26 2.12
C PHE A 395 -8.49 -19.70 0.66
N CYS A 396 -9.66 -19.26 0.12
CA CYS A 396 -9.83 -19.50 -1.32
C CYS A 396 -10.79 -18.44 -1.89
N ILE A 397 -10.44 -18.04 -3.09
CA ILE A 397 -11.34 -17.07 -3.74
C ILE A 397 -11.27 -17.28 -5.26
N ASP A 398 -12.40 -17.14 -5.83
CA ASP A 398 -12.44 -17.28 -7.31
C ASP A 398 -11.47 -16.29 -7.96
N GLU A 399 -10.76 -16.75 -8.99
CA GLU A 399 -9.69 -15.97 -9.66
C GLU A 399 -10.23 -14.60 -10.16
N LYS A 400 -11.46 -14.61 -10.50
CA LYS A 400 -12.02 -13.35 -11.01
C LYS A 400 -12.05 -12.27 -9.91
N TYR A 401 -12.03 -12.72 -8.67
CA TYR A 401 -12.17 -11.72 -7.59
C TYR A 401 -10.93 -11.70 -6.72
N GLU A 402 -9.90 -12.27 -7.20
CA GLU A 402 -8.66 -12.43 -6.39
C GLU A 402 -8.14 -11.06 -5.94
N ALA A 403 -8.24 -10.11 -6.79
CA ALA A 403 -7.71 -8.78 -6.43
C ALA A 403 -8.53 -8.14 -5.31
N ARG A 404 -9.64 -8.87 -4.94
CA ARG A 404 -10.51 -8.25 -3.90
C ARG A 404 -10.44 -9.05 -2.61
N SER A 405 -9.39 -9.77 -2.39
CA SER A 405 -9.28 -10.65 -1.20
C SER A 405 -9.23 -9.81 0.08
N LEU A 406 -8.85 -8.54 -0.07
CA LEU A 406 -8.72 -7.69 1.12
C LEU A 406 -10.09 -7.31 1.67
N ASP A 407 -11.09 -7.53 0.86
CA ASP A 407 -12.45 -7.19 1.35
C ASP A 407 -12.85 -8.09 2.53
N PHE A 408 -12.16 -9.25 2.68
CA PHE A 408 -12.49 -10.14 3.81
C PHE A 408 -12.03 -9.51 5.12
N MET A 409 -11.05 -8.75 5.00
CA MET A 409 -10.31 -8.38 6.23
C MET A 409 -11.15 -7.42 7.07
N ASN A 410 -11.88 -6.50 6.38
CA ASN A 410 -12.71 -5.58 7.21
C ASN A 410 -13.73 -6.34 8.05
N PHE A 411 -14.32 -7.33 7.47
CA PHE A 411 -15.34 -8.12 8.18
C PHE A 411 -14.70 -8.99 9.26
N VAL A 412 -13.58 -9.57 8.95
CA VAL A 412 -12.98 -10.54 9.88
C VAL A 412 -12.44 -9.79 11.11
N PHE A 413 -11.93 -8.61 10.88
CA PHE A 413 -11.43 -7.85 12.04
C PHE A 413 -12.59 -7.44 12.94
N GLY A 414 -13.75 -7.23 12.35
CA GLY A 414 -14.95 -6.99 13.18
C GLY A 414 -15.31 -8.19 14.07
N LEU A 415 -14.87 -9.37 13.67
CA LEU A 415 -15.22 -10.56 14.48
C LEU A 415 -14.28 -10.71 15.68
N PHE A 416 -13.18 -9.93 15.59
CA PHE A 416 -12.22 -10.01 16.72
C PHE A 416 -11.92 -8.59 17.21
N PRO A 417 -12.78 -7.89 17.95
CA PRO A 417 -12.74 -6.46 18.29
C PRO A 417 -11.47 -6.10 19.08
N ASN A 418 -10.65 -7.24 19.61
CA ASN A 418 -9.42 -6.92 20.37
C ASN A 418 -8.17 -7.14 19.52
N PHE A 419 -8.32 -7.12 18.10
CA PHE A 419 -7.16 -7.62 17.31
C PHE A 419 -6.76 -6.55 16.29
N VAL A 420 -5.42 -6.34 16.17
CA VAL A 420 -4.73 -5.23 15.49
C VAL A 420 -4.19 -5.75 14.15
N LYS A 421 -4.44 -5.13 12.85
CA LYS A 421 -4.15 -5.25 11.40
C LYS A 421 -2.85 -4.48 11.05
N ILE A 422 -1.58 -5.13 10.21
CA ILE A 422 -0.52 -4.36 9.53
C ILE A 422 -0.01 -5.16 8.34
N VAL A 423 0.47 -4.33 7.06
CA VAL A 423 1.13 -4.60 5.77
C VAL A 423 2.64 -4.42 5.94
N PRO A 424 3.46 -5.49 5.58
CA PRO A 424 4.93 -5.37 5.70
C PRO A 424 5.55 -4.75 4.44
N PHE A 425 6.71 -3.89 4.49
CA PHE A 425 7.82 -3.59 3.57
C PHE A 425 8.70 -4.83 3.36
N ASN A 426 9.01 -5.09 1.98
CA ASN A 426 9.66 -6.00 1.01
C ASN A 426 11.08 -6.37 1.45
N ASN A 427 11.23 -7.12 2.66
CA ASN A 427 12.47 -7.93 2.51
C ASN A 427 12.45 -9.08 3.51
N CYS A 428 11.70 -10.19 3.11
CA CYS A 428 11.81 -11.40 3.96
C CYS A 428 12.52 -12.52 3.18
N THR A 429 13.61 -13.12 3.76
CA THR A 429 14.54 -14.19 3.31
C THR A 429 14.14 -15.52 3.95
N LEU A 430 12.75 -15.87 4.16
CA LEU A 430 12.39 -17.28 4.45
C LEU A 430 11.52 -17.83 3.32
N GLU A 431 11.55 -19.11 2.95
CA GLU A 431 10.80 -19.84 1.90
C GLU A 431 9.29 -19.84 2.20
N GLN A 432 8.75 -19.27 3.58
CA GLN A 432 7.32 -19.06 3.90
C GLN A 432 7.09 -17.59 4.32
N ASP A 433 6.13 -16.83 3.59
CA ASP A 433 5.85 -15.38 3.72
C ASP A 433 4.86 -15.13 4.88
N LEU A 434 5.27 -14.42 6.10
CA LEU A 434 4.36 -13.91 7.16
C LEU A 434 3.74 -12.59 6.72
N TYR A 435 2.36 -12.63 6.52
CA TYR A 435 1.61 -11.41 6.13
C TYR A 435 0.95 -10.81 7.38
N VAL A 436 1.46 -9.60 7.80
CA VAL A 436 0.96 -8.94 9.03
C VAL A 436 0.08 -7.75 8.63
N PHE A 437 -1.31 -7.67 9.08
CA PHE A 437 -2.27 -6.58 8.75
C PHE A 437 -2.62 -5.82 10.04
N HIS A 438 -2.41 -4.19 10.21
CA HIS A 438 -2.62 -3.36 11.46
C HIS A 438 -3.78 -2.40 11.19
N ARG A 439 -4.65 -1.75 12.24
CA ARG A 439 -5.91 -1.01 12.38
C ARG A 439 -5.63 0.49 12.26
N ALA A 440 -4.61 1.23 12.28
CA ALA A 440 -4.37 2.68 12.21
C ALA A 440 -4.15 3.13 10.75
N GLY A 441 -4.21 2.35 9.72
CA GLY A 441 -4.16 2.75 8.29
C GLY A 441 -5.53 2.62 7.62
N LEU A 442 -6.69 2.27 8.40
CA LEU A 442 -8.02 2.22 7.75
C LEU A 442 -9.06 2.86 8.66
N LEU A 443 -8.63 3.37 9.82
CA LEU A 443 -9.61 4.14 10.61
C LEU A 443 -8.85 4.92 11.69
N LYS A 444 -8.15 5.91 11.24
CA LYS A 444 -8.25 7.22 11.92
C LYS A 444 -8.46 8.33 10.88
N MET A 445 -9.79 8.62 10.76
CA MET A 445 -10.60 9.82 11.00
C MET A 445 -10.13 10.99 10.13
#